data_AF-A0A7S0U1W8-F1
#
_entry.id   AF-A0A7S0U1W8-F1
#
_cell.length_a   1.000
_cell.length_b   1.000
_cell.length_c   1.000
_cell.angle_alpha   90.00
_cell.angle_beta   90.00
_cell.angle_gamma   90.00
#
_symmetry.space_group_name_H-M   'P 1'
#
loop_
_entity.id
_entity.type
_entity.pdbx_description
1 polymer ?
#
loop_
_entity_poly.entity_id
_entity_poly.type
_entity_poly.pdbx_seq_one_letter_code
_entity_poly.pdbx_strand_id
1 'polypeptide(L)'
;RKEYYGDSNALNHHDHALPHTDAALRAIFESTVVDGYADALAPNLGGIPVLARIGAADQSVPPWQQRRMCRVLEEAGVAVEFDEVAGKEHWWWDSKRESDGGCVNDERM
;
A
#
# COMPACT_ATOMS: atom_id res chain seq x y z
N ARG A 1 -0.72 -17.11 -10.04
CA ARG A 1 0.65 -17.31 -9.52
C ARG A 1 0.75 -16.37 -8.33
N LYS A 2 0.85 -16.87 -7.09
CA LYS A 2 0.88 -16.06 -5.86
C LYS A 2 2.36 -15.82 -5.52
N GLU A 3 3.02 -14.99 -6.30
CA GLU A 3 4.49 -14.88 -6.29
C GLU A 3 4.99 -13.48 -6.02
N TYR A 4 4.11 -12.49 -6.11
CA TYR A 4 4.41 -11.14 -5.69
C TYR A 4 3.96 -10.95 -4.25
N TYR A 5 4.73 -10.19 -3.45
CA TYR A 5 4.40 -9.95 -2.05
C TYR A 5 2.98 -9.41 -1.88
N GLY A 6 2.53 -8.55 -2.80
CA GLY A 6 1.16 -8.01 -2.84
C GLY A 6 0.06 -9.03 -3.15
N ASP A 7 0.37 -10.17 -3.77
CA ASP A 7 -0.62 -11.22 -4.08
C ASP A 7 -1.12 -11.94 -2.82
N SER A 8 -0.40 -11.78 -1.69
CA SER A 8 -0.83 -12.33 -0.40
C SER A 8 -2.06 -11.63 0.17
N ASN A 9 -2.30 -10.38 -0.23
CA ASN A 9 -3.42 -9.56 0.23
C ASN A 9 -4.58 -9.55 -0.79
N ALA A 10 -4.40 -10.13 -1.96
CA ALA A 10 -5.43 -10.30 -2.97
C ALA A 10 -6.29 -11.54 -2.66
N LEU A 11 -7.13 -11.42 -1.64
CA LEU A 11 -8.08 -12.47 -1.25
C LEU A 11 -8.87 -12.91 -2.50
N ASN A 12 -9.09 -14.21 -2.65
CA ASN A 12 -9.88 -14.82 -3.73
C ASN A 12 -9.33 -14.67 -5.17
N HIS A 13 -8.38 -13.78 -5.44
CA HIS A 13 -7.91 -13.49 -6.80
C HIS A 13 -7.18 -14.67 -7.47
N HIS A 14 -6.63 -15.58 -6.68
CA HIS A 14 -5.92 -16.76 -7.16
C HIS A 14 -6.56 -18.08 -6.72
N ASP A 15 -7.76 -18.04 -6.16
CA ASP A 15 -8.43 -19.24 -5.70
C ASP A 15 -9.17 -19.92 -6.87
N HIS A 16 -8.73 -21.12 -7.22
CA HIS A 16 -9.33 -21.92 -8.28
C HIS A 16 -10.76 -22.38 -7.95
N ALA A 17 -11.13 -22.45 -6.67
CA ALA A 17 -12.47 -22.81 -6.24
C ALA A 17 -13.46 -21.63 -6.30
N LEU A 18 -12.98 -20.41 -6.56
CA LEU A 18 -13.82 -19.20 -6.54
C LEU A 18 -15.06 -19.29 -7.46
N PRO A 19 -14.98 -19.78 -8.71
CA PRO A 19 -16.16 -19.90 -9.58
C PRO A 19 -17.21 -20.89 -9.07
N HIS A 20 -16.85 -21.77 -8.12
CA HIS A 20 -17.71 -22.80 -7.55
C HIS A 20 -18.27 -22.42 -6.18
N THR A 21 -17.89 -21.25 -5.64
CA THR A 21 -18.38 -20.76 -4.36
C THR A 21 -19.66 -19.98 -4.57
N ASP A 22 -20.68 -20.24 -3.73
CA ASP A 22 -21.90 -19.46 -3.72
C ASP A 22 -21.62 -17.97 -3.47
N ALA A 23 -22.30 -17.09 -4.21
CA ALA A 23 -22.01 -15.66 -4.17
C ALA A 23 -22.34 -15.02 -2.81
N ALA A 24 -23.40 -15.48 -2.12
CA ALA A 24 -23.75 -14.96 -0.80
C ALA A 24 -22.75 -15.43 0.26
N LEU A 25 -22.33 -16.70 0.19
CA LEU A 25 -21.27 -17.23 1.07
C LEU A 25 -19.96 -16.46 0.90
N ARG A 26 -19.56 -16.20 -0.35
CA ARG A 26 -18.38 -15.39 -0.66
C ARG A 26 -18.48 -13.98 -0.07
N ALA A 27 -19.63 -13.31 -0.25
CA ALA A 27 -19.84 -11.96 0.28
C ALA A 27 -19.76 -11.92 1.80
N ILE A 28 -20.31 -12.92 2.51
CA ILE A 28 -20.18 -13.04 3.97
C ILE A 28 -18.71 -13.14 4.36
N PHE A 29 -17.94 -14.03 3.72
CA PHE A 29 -16.52 -14.18 4.04
C PHE A 29 -15.72 -12.91 3.74
N GLU A 30 -15.91 -12.29 2.57
CA GLU A 30 -15.26 -11.03 2.20
C GLU A 30 -15.59 -9.92 3.21
N SER A 31 -16.81 -9.87 3.73
CA SER A 31 -17.22 -8.88 4.75
C SER A 31 -16.49 -9.04 6.09
N THR A 32 -16.02 -10.25 6.43
CA THR A 32 -15.30 -10.51 7.70
C THR A 32 -13.82 -10.13 7.66
N VAL A 33 -13.27 -9.87 6.48
CA VAL A 33 -11.85 -9.52 6.28
C VAL A 33 -11.68 -8.19 5.57
N VAL A 34 -12.78 -7.44 5.41
CA VAL A 34 -12.79 -6.20 4.63
C VAL A 34 -11.93 -5.11 5.28
N ASP A 35 -11.75 -5.19 6.59
CA ASP A 35 -10.86 -4.36 7.39
C ASP A 35 -9.37 -4.53 7.00
N GLY A 36 -9.01 -5.65 6.37
CA GLY A 36 -7.69 -5.88 5.79
C GLY A 36 -7.42 -5.08 4.51
N TYR A 37 -8.45 -4.52 3.85
CA TYR A 37 -8.29 -3.69 2.66
C TYR A 37 -8.03 -2.23 3.03
N ALA A 38 -6.74 -1.87 3.13
CA ALA A 38 -6.32 -0.53 3.53
C ALA A 38 -6.89 0.60 2.65
N ASP A 39 -7.14 0.33 1.36
CA ASP A 39 -7.74 1.27 0.42
C ASP A 39 -9.22 1.57 0.75
N ALA A 40 -9.98 0.58 1.24
CA ALA A 40 -11.36 0.79 1.70
C ALA A 40 -11.47 1.74 2.90
N LEU A 41 -10.38 1.89 3.66
CA LEU A 41 -10.30 2.75 4.85
C LEU A 41 -9.83 4.18 4.53
N ALA A 42 -9.46 4.49 3.29
CA ALA A 42 -8.96 5.80 2.87
C ALA A 42 -9.82 7.00 3.32
N PRO A 43 -11.17 6.95 3.25
CA PRO A 43 -12.01 8.08 3.68
C PRO A 43 -11.86 8.46 5.16
N ASN A 44 -11.36 7.55 6.01
CA ASN A 44 -11.15 7.83 7.44
C ASN A 44 -10.03 8.85 7.68
N LEU A 45 -9.19 9.14 6.68
CA LEU A 45 -8.16 10.17 6.76
C LEU A 45 -8.66 11.56 6.32
N GLY A 46 -9.96 11.74 6.11
CA GLY A 46 -10.56 13.03 5.78
C GLY A 46 -10.18 14.11 6.80
N GLY A 47 -9.68 15.25 6.31
CA GLY A 47 -9.22 16.37 7.13
C GLY A 47 -7.82 16.20 7.75
N ILE A 48 -7.16 15.05 7.56
CA ILE A 48 -5.78 14.82 7.99
C ILE A 48 -4.88 14.91 6.75
N PRO A 49 -3.93 15.86 6.69
CA PRO A 49 -2.97 15.90 5.58
C PRO A 49 -2.03 14.70 5.64
N VAL A 50 -1.79 14.08 4.49
CA VAL A 50 -0.94 12.90 4.34
C VAL A 50 0.30 13.24 3.55
N LEU A 51 1.47 12.97 4.11
CA LEU A 51 2.75 12.94 3.38
C LEU A 51 3.10 11.48 3.06
N ALA A 52 3.00 11.11 1.79
CA ALA A 52 3.34 9.78 1.30
C ALA A 52 4.70 9.81 0.60
N ARG A 53 5.62 8.94 1.01
CA ARG A 53 6.99 8.93 0.51
C ARG A 53 7.48 7.52 0.19
N ILE A 54 8.29 7.36 -0.85
CA ILE A 54 8.84 6.06 -1.26
C ILE A 54 10.13 6.23 -2.06
N GLY A 55 11.04 5.26 -1.99
CA GLY A 55 12.21 5.22 -2.85
C GLY A 55 11.82 4.90 -4.29
N ALA A 56 12.22 5.73 -5.26
CA ALA A 56 11.85 5.54 -6.65
C ALA A 56 12.41 4.27 -7.30
N ALA A 57 13.46 3.68 -6.70
CA ALA A 57 14.08 2.44 -7.15
C ALA A 57 13.60 1.20 -6.36
N ASP A 58 12.76 1.37 -5.33
CA ASP A 58 12.35 0.30 -4.41
C ASP A 58 11.86 -0.96 -5.14
N GLN A 59 12.58 -2.07 -4.97
CA GLN A 59 12.21 -3.39 -5.50
C GLN A 59 11.44 -4.28 -4.51
N SER A 60 11.37 -3.91 -3.22
CA SER A 60 10.69 -4.67 -2.17
C SER A 60 9.20 -4.31 -2.10
N VAL A 61 8.91 -3.01 -2.11
CA VAL A 61 7.56 -2.44 -2.22
C VAL A 61 7.59 -1.42 -3.36
N PRO A 62 7.31 -1.85 -4.59
CA PRO A 62 7.52 -0.95 -5.73
C PRO A 62 6.65 0.30 -5.74
N PRO A 63 7.16 1.44 -6.27
CA PRO A 63 6.51 2.74 -6.18
C PRO A 63 5.05 2.79 -6.66
N TRP A 64 4.69 1.92 -7.60
CA TRP A 64 3.33 1.85 -8.13
C TRP A 64 2.28 1.55 -7.04
N GLN A 65 2.63 0.82 -5.97
CA GLN A 65 1.73 0.55 -4.85
C GLN A 65 1.36 1.83 -4.11
N GLN A 66 2.37 2.66 -3.80
CA GLN A 66 2.20 3.95 -3.14
C GLN A 66 1.45 4.93 -4.05
N ARG A 67 1.78 4.98 -5.35
CA ARG A 67 1.03 5.78 -6.35
C ARG A 67 -0.46 5.41 -6.37
N ARG A 68 -0.78 4.11 -6.35
CA ARG A 68 -2.16 3.62 -6.32
C ARG A 68 -2.88 4.10 -5.06
N MET A 69 -2.25 3.94 -3.89
CA MET A 69 -2.86 4.38 -2.63
C MET A 69 -3.07 5.90 -2.58
N CYS A 70 -2.10 6.69 -3.07
CA CYS A 70 -2.25 8.15 -3.14
C CYS A 70 -3.46 8.56 -3.99
N ARG A 71 -3.70 7.90 -5.13
CA ARG A 71 -4.90 8.15 -5.94
C ARG A 71 -6.19 7.84 -5.19
N VAL A 72 -6.24 6.73 -4.45
CA VAL A 72 -7.44 6.38 -3.64
C VAL A 72 -7.69 7.44 -2.56
N LEU A 73 -6.63 7.93 -1.91
CA LEU A 73 -6.73 9.01 -0.91
C LEU A 73 -7.23 10.32 -1.53
N GLU A 74 -6.68 10.71 -2.68
CA GLU A 74 -7.13 11.89 -3.43
C GLU A 74 -8.60 11.78 -3.87
N GLU A 75 -9.00 10.61 -4.38
CA GLU A 75 -10.40 10.31 -4.74
C GLU A 75 -11.35 10.37 -3.52
N ALA A 76 -10.84 10.02 -2.33
CA ALA A 76 -11.56 10.16 -1.07
C ALA A 76 -11.55 11.60 -0.50
N GLY A 77 -10.94 12.57 -1.21
CA GLY A 77 -10.87 13.97 -0.79
C GLY A 77 -9.82 14.26 0.28
N VAL A 78 -8.86 13.36 0.49
CA VAL A 78 -7.74 13.55 1.42
C VAL A 78 -6.67 14.41 0.76
N ALA A 79 -6.11 15.36 1.51
CA ALA A 79 -4.98 16.16 1.04
C ALA A 79 -3.69 15.31 1.10
N VAL A 80 -3.13 14.99 -0.06
CA VAL A 80 -1.94 14.15 -0.18
C VAL A 80 -0.79 14.94 -0.81
N GLU A 81 0.37 14.88 -0.16
CA GLU A 81 1.66 15.24 -0.75
C GLU A 81 2.43 13.96 -1.03
N PHE A 82 2.84 13.74 -2.28
CA PHE A 82 3.53 12.52 -2.69
C PHE A 82 4.97 12.81 -3.15
N ASP A 83 5.94 12.09 -2.57
CA ASP A 83 7.37 12.24 -2.84
C ASP A 83 8.03 10.90 -3.22
N GLU A 84 8.51 10.80 -4.45
CA GLU A 84 9.34 9.66 -4.89
C GLU A 84 10.82 10.06 -4.85
N VAL A 85 11.56 9.48 -3.91
CA VAL A 85 12.95 9.84 -3.69
C VAL A 85 13.83 9.16 -4.73
N ALA A 86 14.40 9.97 -5.62
CA ALA A 86 15.18 9.49 -6.76
C ALA A 86 16.41 8.65 -6.34
N GLY A 87 16.61 7.51 -7.01
CA GLY A 87 17.77 6.63 -6.81
C GLY A 87 17.79 5.87 -5.48
N LYS A 88 16.73 5.96 -4.68
CA LYS A 88 16.62 5.31 -3.38
C LYS A 88 15.80 4.03 -3.46
N GLU A 89 16.30 2.99 -2.78
CA GLU A 89 15.65 1.67 -2.62
C GLU A 89 14.75 1.66 -1.37
N HIS A 90 14.20 0.49 -1.02
CA HIS A 90 13.38 0.29 0.18
C HIS A 90 14.12 0.66 1.47
N TRP A 91 15.37 0.20 1.57
CA TRP A 91 16.26 0.45 2.69
C TRP A 91 17.47 1.23 2.19
N TRP A 92 17.87 2.22 2.97
CA TRP A 92 19.06 3.00 2.68
C TRP A 92 20.18 2.45 3.55
N TRP A 93 21.32 2.16 2.94
CA TRP A 93 22.51 1.63 3.65
C TRP A 93 23.69 2.60 3.53
N ASP A 94 23.42 3.84 3.10
CA ASP A 94 24.40 4.88 2.85
C ASP A 94 24.51 5.92 3.97
N SER A 95 23.72 5.81 5.05
CA SER A 95 23.93 6.67 6.22
C SER A 95 24.97 6.13 7.20
N LYS A 96 25.47 7.06 8.03
CA LYS A 96 26.39 6.80 9.14
C LYS A 96 25.68 6.42 10.44
N ARG A 97 24.36 6.20 10.42
CA ARG A 97 23.55 5.87 11.60
C ARG A 97 22.86 4.52 11.36
N GLU A 98 22.85 3.65 12.37
CA GLU A 98 22.08 2.41 12.30
C GLU A 98 20.58 2.73 12.17
N SER A 99 19.89 2.08 11.22
CA SER A 99 18.45 2.27 10.95
C SER A 99 18.02 3.69 10.52
N ASP A 100 18.69 4.28 9.53
CA ASP A 100 18.18 5.48 8.85
C ASP A 100 16.88 5.27 8.04
N GLY A 101 16.29 4.07 8.12
CA GLY A 101 14.86 3.82 7.99
C GLY A 101 14.22 4.16 6.65
N GLY A 102 14.98 4.51 5.61
CA GLY A 102 14.41 4.94 4.33
C GLY A 102 13.66 6.26 4.43
N CYS A 103 12.56 6.40 3.68
CA CYS A 103 11.83 7.66 3.52
C CYS A 103 11.14 8.20 4.80
N VAL A 104 11.20 7.49 5.92
CA VAL A 104 10.58 7.90 7.19
C VAL A 104 11.53 8.60 8.17
N ASN A 105 12.85 8.52 7.96
CA ASN A 105 13.85 9.06 8.90
C ASN A 105 14.86 10.01 8.22
N ASP A 106 14.49 10.65 7.12
CA ASP A 106 15.33 11.67 6.46
C ASP A 106 14.96 13.12 6.88
N GLU A 107 15.65 14.11 6.33
CA GLU A 107 15.48 15.53 6.70
C GLU A 107 14.12 16.15 6.34
N ARG A 108 13.29 15.47 5.52
CA ARG A 108 11.98 15.98 5.10
C ARG A 108 10.84 15.54 6.03
N MET A 109 11.09 14.61 6.96
CA MET A 109 10.18 14.27 8.07
C MET A 109 10.45 15.15 9.29
#